data_AF-A0A8H7IEW2-F1
#
_entry.id   AF-A0A8H7IEW2-F1
#
_cell.length_a   1.000
_cell.length_b   1.000
_cell.length_c   1.000
_cell.angle_alpha   90.00
_cell.angle_beta   90.00
_cell.angle_gamma   90.00
#
_symmetry.space_group_name_H-M   'P 1'
#
loop_
_entity.id
_entity.type
_entity.pdbx_description
1 polymer ?
#
loop_
_entity_poly.entity_id
_entity_poly.type
_entity_poly.pdbx_seq_one_letter_code
_entity_poly.pdbx_strand_id
1 'polypeptide(L)'
;MIRVKDPKVSLQFYTEILGMELISKSDFSDFTLYFLGYDHSDGKATTEEKDKGRFSREGVLELTHNHGTENDADFKGYSSGNTDPGKGFGHIAIAVDNVEAACERFEKLGVNFKKPIGWKNATHWWVQSCQQLPKD
;
A
#
# COMPACT_ATOMS: atom_id res chain seq x y z
N MET A 1 -6.34 -4.40 -6.80
CA MET A 1 -5.76 -5.48 -5.95
C MET A 1 -4.27 -5.59 -6.23
N ILE A 2 -3.46 -5.76 -5.19
CA ILE A 2 -2.01 -6.00 -5.26
C ILE A 2 -1.67 -7.19 -4.36
N ARG A 3 -0.84 -8.13 -4.83
CA ARG A 3 -0.35 -9.22 -3.98
C ARG A 3 0.81 -8.76 -3.10
N VAL A 4 0.83 -9.20 -1.85
CA VAL A 4 1.85 -8.83 -0.86
C VAL A 4 2.53 -10.07 -0.29
N LYS A 5 3.85 -9.97 -0.09
CA LYS A 5 4.67 -11.05 0.49
C LYS A 5 4.38 -11.20 1.98
N ASP A 6 4.53 -10.10 2.72
CA ASP A 6 4.28 -10.06 4.16
C ASP A 6 3.18 -9.03 4.45
N PRO A 7 2.01 -9.46 4.98
CA PRO A 7 0.94 -8.54 5.32
C PRO A 7 1.30 -7.63 6.49
N LYS A 8 2.17 -8.02 7.42
CA LYS A 8 2.56 -7.16 8.56
C LYS A 8 3.29 -5.92 8.07
N VAL A 9 4.31 -6.13 7.25
CA VAL A 9 5.09 -5.05 6.62
C VAL A 9 4.19 -4.17 5.77
N SER A 10 3.31 -4.78 4.98
CA SER A 10 2.43 -4.05 4.07
C SER A 10 1.39 -3.22 4.83
N LEU A 11 0.72 -3.80 5.83
CA LEU A 11 -0.27 -3.10 6.64
C LEU A 11 0.38 -1.91 7.34
N GLN A 12 1.52 -2.11 8.01
CA GLN A 12 2.24 -1.01 8.65
C GLN A 12 2.54 0.13 7.67
N PHE A 13 3.03 -0.20 6.48
CA PHE A 13 3.31 0.79 5.45
C PHE A 13 2.05 1.56 5.03
N TYR A 14 0.97 0.87 4.69
CA TYR A 14 -0.25 1.54 4.22
C TYR A 14 -1.00 2.29 5.33
N THR A 15 -0.94 1.83 6.58
CA THR A 15 -1.65 2.47 7.69
C THR A 15 -0.82 3.56 8.37
N GLU A 16 0.41 3.28 8.76
CA GLU A 16 1.23 4.22 9.54
C GLU A 16 1.94 5.24 8.66
N ILE A 17 2.41 4.82 7.48
CA ILE A 17 3.11 5.72 6.55
C ILE A 17 2.10 6.42 5.65
N LEU A 18 1.21 5.69 4.98
CA LEU A 18 0.27 6.30 4.04
C LEU A 18 -1.04 6.80 4.67
N GLY A 19 -1.33 6.46 5.94
CA GLY A 19 -2.51 6.95 6.65
C GLY A 19 -3.84 6.31 6.21
N MET A 20 -3.80 5.16 5.54
CA MET A 20 -5.02 4.40 5.23
C MET A 20 -5.53 3.66 6.47
N GLU A 21 -6.80 3.28 6.47
CA GLU A 21 -7.37 2.38 7.47
C GLU A 21 -7.54 0.97 6.91
N LEU A 22 -7.37 -0.04 7.76
CA LEU A 22 -7.84 -1.39 7.47
C LEU A 22 -9.37 -1.42 7.60
N ILE A 23 -10.06 -1.43 6.47
CA ILE A 23 -11.53 -1.44 6.38
C ILE A 23 -12.07 -2.81 6.75
N SER A 24 -11.48 -3.86 6.18
CA SER A 24 -11.86 -5.24 6.52
C SER A 24 -10.80 -6.26 6.15
N LYS A 25 -10.96 -7.45 6.72
CA LYS A 25 -10.10 -8.61 6.53
C LYS A 25 -10.99 -9.80 6.18
N SER A 26 -10.60 -10.58 5.18
CA SER A 26 -11.29 -11.81 4.81
C SER A 26 -10.28 -12.95 4.71
N ASP A 27 -10.40 -13.92 5.62
CA ASP A 27 -9.51 -15.07 5.71
C ASP A 27 -10.09 -16.25 4.91
N PHE A 28 -9.25 -16.85 4.07
CA PHE A 28 -9.52 -18.08 3.33
C PHE A 28 -8.47 -19.14 3.69
N SER A 29 -8.58 -20.33 3.10
CA SER A 29 -7.71 -21.48 3.42
C SER A 29 -6.24 -21.27 3.08
N ASP A 30 -5.96 -20.54 2.00
CA ASP A 30 -4.66 -20.43 1.33
C ASP A 30 -4.23 -18.98 1.09
N PHE A 31 -5.15 -18.02 1.31
CA PHE A 31 -4.86 -16.60 1.23
C PHE A 31 -5.74 -15.79 2.19
N THR A 32 -5.31 -14.57 2.46
CA THR A 32 -6.08 -13.55 3.18
C THR A 32 -6.15 -12.28 2.35
N LEU A 33 -7.34 -11.66 2.33
CA LEU A 33 -7.56 -10.35 1.72
C LEU A 33 -7.62 -9.28 2.81
N TYR A 34 -6.92 -8.17 2.58
CA TYR A 34 -6.96 -6.97 3.42
C TYR A 34 -7.43 -5.80 2.57
N PHE A 35 -8.54 -5.19 2.95
CA PHE A 35 -9.10 -4.04 2.25
C PHE A 35 -8.72 -2.77 2.98
N LEU A 36 -8.03 -1.86 2.30
CA LEU A 36 -7.60 -0.58 2.87
C LEU A 36 -8.18 0.60 2.09
N GLY A 37 -8.37 1.71 2.77
CA GLY A 37 -8.76 2.97 2.14
C GLY A 37 -8.72 4.12 3.13
N TYR A 38 -8.84 5.34 2.63
CA TYR A 38 -8.94 6.53 3.48
C TYR A 38 -10.32 6.66 4.10
N ASP A 39 -10.41 7.09 5.36
CA ASP A 39 -11.71 7.37 5.95
C ASP A 39 -12.29 8.67 5.34
N HIS A 40 -13.47 8.56 4.72
CA HIS A 40 -14.22 9.71 4.20
C HIS A 40 -15.40 10.09 5.09
N SER A 41 -15.54 9.43 6.24
CA SER A 41 -16.62 9.67 7.21
C SER A 41 -16.23 10.60 8.35
N ASP A 42 -15.03 11.19 8.33
CA ASP A 42 -14.45 11.95 9.44
C ASP A 42 -14.43 11.16 10.77
N GLY A 43 -14.17 9.85 10.72
CA GLY A 43 -14.17 9.00 11.91
C GLY A 43 -15.57 8.64 12.44
N LYS A 44 -16.65 8.97 11.71
CA LYS A 44 -18.03 8.73 12.15
C LYS A 44 -18.53 7.32 11.83
N ALA A 45 -18.03 6.71 10.76
CA ALA A 45 -18.43 5.37 10.39
C ALA A 45 -17.78 4.32 11.30
N THR A 46 -18.60 3.41 11.79
CA THR A 46 -18.17 2.23 12.55
C THR A 46 -17.41 1.24 11.67
N THR A 47 -16.66 0.33 12.29
CA THR A 47 -15.97 -0.76 11.57
C THR A 47 -16.95 -1.61 10.75
N GLU A 48 -18.15 -1.88 11.28
CA GLU A 48 -19.16 -2.69 10.59
C GLU A 48 -19.74 -1.98 9.35
N GLU A 49 -19.99 -0.67 9.44
CA GLU A 49 -20.43 0.13 8.29
C GLU A 49 -19.33 0.20 7.22
N LYS A 50 -18.07 0.39 7.64
CA LYS A 50 -16.92 0.38 6.75
C LYS A 50 -16.78 -0.95 6.01
N ASP A 51 -16.90 -2.08 6.71
CA ASP A 51 -16.83 -3.42 6.10
C ASP A 51 -17.98 -3.67 5.12
N LYS A 52 -19.24 -3.38 5.52
CA LYS A 52 -20.42 -3.54 4.66
C LYS A 52 -20.35 -2.68 3.40
N GLY A 53 -19.81 -1.46 3.52
CA GLY A 53 -19.68 -0.51 2.41
C GLY A 53 -18.45 -0.72 1.53
N ARG A 54 -17.54 -1.66 1.84
CA ARG A 54 -16.24 -1.76 1.17
C ARG A 54 -16.30 -1.93 -0.34
N PHE A 55 -17.30 -2.66 -0.85
CA PHE A 55 -17.47 -2.93 -2.28
C PHE A 55 -18.33 -1.86 -2.99
N SER A 56 -18.91 -0.93 -2.23
CA SER A 56 -19.74 0.16 -2.76
C SER A 56 -19.07 1.53 -2.64
N ARG A 57 -17.75 1.56 -2.41
CA ARG A 57 -16.98 2.80 -2.27
C ARG A 57 -15.78 2.82 -3.21
N GLU A 58 -15.32 4.03 -3.51
CA GLU A 58 -14.14 4.26 -4.34
C GLU A 58 -12.85 4.21 -3.50
N GLY A 59 -11.72 4.10 -4.19
CA GLY A 59 -10.38 4.24 -3.58
C GLY A 59 -9.97 3.09 -2.65
N VAL A 60 -10.58 1.91 -2.77
CA VAL A 60 -10.21 0.74 -1.96
C VAL A 60 -9.04 -0.01 -2.58
N LEU A 61 -7.99 -0.17 -1.79
CA LEU A 61 -6.85 -1.02 -2.10
C LEU A 61 -7.05 -2.39 -1.45
N GLU A 62 -7.27 -3.40 -2.27
CA GLU A 62 -7.21 -4.80 -1.84
C GLU A 62 -5.76 -5.30 -1.88
N LEU A 63 -5.26 -5.77 -0.74
CA LEU A 63 -4.01 -6.52 -0.62
C LEU A 63 -4.32 -8.01 -0.47
N THR A 64 -3.70 -8.84 -1.30
CA THR A 64 -3.83 -10.30 -1.23
C THR A 64 -2.54 -10.91 -0.71
N HIS A 65 -2.61 -11.58 0.43
CA HIS A 65 -1.51 -12.35 0.99
C HIS A 65 -1.76 -13.83 0.73
N ASN A 66 -0.94 -14.45 -0.11
CA ASN A 66 -0.91 -15.92 -0.22
C ASN A 66 -0.07 -16.47 0.93
N HIS A 67 -0.64 -17.37 1.73
CA HIS A 67 -0.03 -17.82 2.97
C HIS A 67 1.31 -18.52 2.74
N GLY A 68 2.27 -18.26 3.63
CA GLY A 68 3.61 -18.84 3.57
C GLY A 68 4.62 -18.04 2.74
N THR A 69 4.16 -17.12 1.88
CA THR A 69 5.08 -16.30 1.07
C THR A 69 6.02 -15.43 1.90
N GLU A 70 5.62 -15.03 3.10
CA GLU A 70 6.41 -14.29 4.09
C GLU A 70 7.59 -15.09 4.67
N ASN A 71 7.44 -16.42 4.76
CA ASN A 71 8.43 -17.33 5.35
C ASN A 71 9.25 -18.08 4.28
N ASP A 72 8.87 -17.98 3.01
CA ASP A 72 9.59 -18.58 1.90
C ASP A 72 10.84 -17.75 1.54
N ALA A 73 12.01 -18.34 1.81
CA ALA A 73 13.33 -17.76 1.52
C ALA A 73 13.64 -17.78 0.01
N ASP A 74 13.05 -18.70 -0.75
CA ASP A 74 13.21 -18.80 -2.19
C ASP A 74 12.24 -17.89 -2.94
N PHE A 75 11.15 -17.46 -2.30
CA PHE A 75 10.21 -16.50 -2.85
C PHE A 75 10.85 -15.11 -3.02
N LYS A 76 11.18 -14.78 -4.26
CA LYS A 76 11.84 -13.52 -4.67
C LYS A 76 10.93 -12.28 -4.59
N GLY A 77 9.67 -12.45 -4.21
CA GLY A 77 8.67 -11.40 -4.18
C GLY A 77 7.84 -11.34 -5.45
N TYR A 78 6.79 -10.51 -5.42
CA TYR A 78 5.93 -10.28 -6.58
C TYR A 78 6.57 -9.32 -7.56
N SER A 79 6.40 -9.59 -8.87
CA SER A 79 6.77 -8.63 -9.91
C SER A 79 5.95 -7.36 -9.75
N SER A 80 6.65 -6.24 -9.88
CA SER A 80 6.09 -4.90 -9.71
C SER A 80 5.41 -4.40 -11.00
N GLY A 81 5.67 -5.05 -12.14
CA GLY A 81 5.17 -4.66 -13.46
C GLY A 81 5.98 -3.55 -14.15
N ASN A 82 7.08 -3.08 -13.54
CA ASN A 82 7.89 -1.97 -14.08
C ASN A 82 9.23 -2.41 -14.74
N THR A 83 9.49 -3.72 -14.85
CA THR A 83 10.74 -4.27 -15.42
C THR A 83 10.45 -5.41 -16.40
N ASP A 84 11.37 -5.68 -17.32
CA ASP A 84 11.28 -6.81 -18.26
C ASP A 84 11.84 -8.12 -17.64
N PRO A 85 11.34 -9.30 -18.06
CA PRO A 85 10.09 -9.51 -18.80
C PRO A 85 8.87 -9.29 -17.89
N GLY A 86 7.73 -8.87 -18.45
CA GLY A 86 6.48 -8.74 -17.69
C GLY A 86 6.12 -7.32 -17.24
N LYS A 87 6.39 -6.32 -18.09
CA LYS A 87 5.83 -4.98 -17.92
C LYS A 87 4.29 -5.00 -18.00
N GLY A 88 3.64 -4.20 -17.16
CA GLY A 88 2.17 -4.15 -17.10
C GLY A 88 1.67 -3.07 -16.14
N PHE A 89 1.26 -3.47 -14.94
CA PHE A 89 0.88 -2.52 -13.88
C PHE A 89 2.00 -1.54 -13.58
N GLY A 90 1.67 -0.25 -13.44
CA GLY A 90 2.64 0.80 -13.14
C GLY A 90 2.76 1.08 -11.63
N HIS A 91 1.74 1.72 -11.07
CA HIS A 91 1.71 2.21 -9.69
C HIS A 91 0.29 2.65 -9.31
N ILE A 92 0.06 2.85 -8.02
CA ILE A 92 -1.04 3.65 -7.51
C ILE A 92 -0.55 5.09 -7.27
N ALA A 93 -1.47 6.05 -7.37
CA ALA A 93 -1.18 7.45 -7.10
C ALA A 93 -2.05 7.93 -5.93
N ILE A 94 -1.43 8.67 -5.01
CA ILE A 94 -2.11 9.27 -3.86
C ILE A 94 -1.99 10.78 -4.01
N ALA A 95 -3.13 11.47 -4.06
CA ALA A 95 -3.18 12.91 -4.04
C ALA A 95 -3.00 13.42 -2.61
N VAL A 96 -2.21 14.48 -2.46
CA VAL A 96 -1.92 15.12 -1.17
C VAL A 96 -1.98 16.64 -1.34
N ASP A 97 -2.31 17.35 -0.27
CA ASP A 97 -2.42 18.82 -0.29
C ASP A 97 -1.05 19.50 -0.50
N ASN A 98 0.00 18.95 0.10
CA ASN A 98 1.36 19.45 -0.01
C ASN A 98 2.33 18.28 -0.21
N VAL A 99 2.88 18.24 -1.41
CA VAL A 99 3.77 17.21 -1.90
C VAL A 99 5.10 17.22 -1.16
N GLU A 100 5.68 18.40 -0.98
CA GLU A 100 6.96 18.62 -0.31
C GLU A 100 6.90 18.13 1.15
N ALA A 101 5.86 18.54 1.88
CA ALA A 101 5.65 18.13 3.26
C ALA A 101 5.43 16.61 3.39
N ALA A 102 4.68 16.01 2.46
CA ALA A 102 4.47 14.56 2.45
C ALA A 102 5.80 13.81 2.23
N CYS A 103 6.61 14.24 1.26
CA CYS A 103 7.91 13.64 1.00
C CYS A 103 8.89 13.82 2.16
N GLU A 104 8.97 15.01 2.78
CA GLU A 104 9.80 15.22 3.97
C GLU A 104 9.39 14.27 5.11
N ARG A 105 8.09 14.05 5.31
CA ARG A 105 7.60 13.08 6.30
C ARG A 105 8.02 11.66 5.93
N PHE A 106 7.88 11.26 4.68
CA PHE A 106 8.29 9.94 4.21
C PHE A 106 9.80 9.72 4.34
N GLU A 107 10.63 10.72 4.05
CA GLU A 107 12.08 10.67 4.25
C GLU A 107 12.44 10.47 5.73
N LYS A 108 11.80 11.22 6.65
CA LYS A 108 11.98 11.06 8.10
C LYS A 108 11.56 9.68 8.61
N LEU A 109 10.61 9.03 7.92
CA LEU A 109 10.16 7.66 8.20
C LEU A 109 10.98 6.59 7.47
N GLY A 110 12.05 6.97 6.75
CA GLY A 110 12.93 6.02 6.07
C GLY A 110 12.33 5.37 4.81
N VAL A 111 11.35 6.02 4.16
CA VAL A 111 10.73 5.49 2.94
C VAL A 111 11.70 5.57 1.76
N ASN A 112 11.77 4.47 1.00
CA ASN A 112 12.58 4.40 -0.21
C ASN A 112 11.89 5.07 -1.40
N PHE A 113 12.52 6.10 -1.96
CA PHE A 113 12.03 6.79 -3.15
C PHE A 113 12.58 6.19 -4.46
N LYS A 114 11.70 5.95 -5.43
CA LYS A 114 12.12 5.69 -6.82
C LYS A 114 12.54 6.96 -7.55
N LYS A 115 11.89 8.08 -7.22
CA LYS A 115 12.17 9.41 -7.76
C LYS A 115 11.96 10.41 -6.61
N PRO A 116 12.94 11.23 -6.22
CA PRO A 116 12.76 12.27 -5.19
C PRO A 116 12.30 13.62 -5.80
N ILE A 117 11.75 14.51 -4.97
CA ILE A 117 11.21 15.85 -5.34
C ILE A 117 12.18 16.75 -6.09
N GLY A 118 13.49 16.59 -5.88
CA GLY A 118 14.52 17.36 -6.60
C GLY A 118 14.53 17.16 -8.12
N TRP A 119 13.74 16.21 -8.65
CA TRP A 119 13.56 15.99 -10.07
C TRP A 119 12.45 16.90 -10.62
N LYS A 120 12.84 18.11 -11.04
CA LYS A 120 12.04 19.17 -11.67
C LYS A 120 10.69 18.70 -12.27
N ASN A 121 9.58 19.24 -11.73
CA ASN A 121 8.19 19.17 -12.22
C ASN A 121 7.38 17.88 -11.94
N ALA A 122 7.14 17.51 -10.68
CA ALA A 122 6.18 16.44 -10.37
C ALA A 122 5.06 16.92 -9.44
N THR A 123 3.85 17.05 -10.01
CA THR A 123 2.60 17.37 -9.31
C THR A 123 1.87 16.13 -8.76
N HIS A 124 2.41 14.92 -8.96
CA HIS A 124 1.84 13.64 -8.52
C HIS A 124 2.95 12.65 -8.15
N TRP A 125 2.78 11.91 -7.04
CA TRP A 125 3.83 11.03 -6.49
C TRP A 125 3.48 9.56 -6.39
N TRP A 126 4.56 8.78 -6.41
CA TRP A 126 4.65 7.36 -6.65
C TRP A 126 4.98 6.67 -5.34
N VAL A 127 4.13 5.75 -4.93
CA VAL A 127 4.48 4.81 -3.88
C VAL A 127 4.29 3.42 -4.47
N GLN A 128 5.38 2.86 -4.97
CA GLN A 128 5.40 1.45 -5.34
C GLN A 128 5.73 0.66 -4.08
N SER A 129 4.86 -0.31 -3.76
CA SER A 129 4.95 -1.22 -2.62
C SER A 129 6.38 -1.42 -2.12
N CYS A 130 6.69 -0.77 -0.98
CA CYS A 130 7.94 -0.95 -0.26
C CYS A 130 7.95 -2.38 0.30
N GLN A 131 8.46 -3.33 -0.50
CA GLN A 131 8.77 -4.69 -0.03
C GLN A 131 9.99 -4.73 0.91
N GLN A 132 10.58 -3.58 1.25
CA GLN A 132 11.72 -3.48 2.15
C GLN A 132 11.54 -2.26 3.06
N LEU A 133 11.26 -2.54 4.34
CA LEU A 133 11.46 -1.59 5.44
C LEU A 133 12.97 -1.32 5.61
N PRO A 134 13.34 -0.24 6.33
CA PRO A 134 14.73 0.05 6.64
C PRO A 134 15.41 -1.17 7.25
N LYS A 135 16.62 -1.48 6.77
CA LYS A 135 17.52 -2.35 7.52
C LYS A 135 18.04 -1.52 8.69
N ASP A 136 17.80 -1.98 9.91
CA ASP A 136 18.66 -1.65 11.04
C ASP A 136 20.12 -2.08 10.72
#